data_AF-A0A3R6HU42-F1
#
_entry.id   AF-A0A3R6HU42-F1
#
_cell.length_a   1.000
_cell.length_b   1.000
_cell.length_c   1.000
_cell.angle_alpha   90.00
_cell.angle_beta   90.00
_cell.angle_gamma   90.00
#
_symmetry.space_group_name_H-M   'P 1'
#
loop_
_entity.id
_entity.type
_entity.pdbx_description
1 polymer ?
#
loop_
_entity_poly.entity_id
_entity_poly.type
_entity_poly.pdbx_seq_one_letter_code
_entity_poly.pdbx_strand_id
1 'polypeptide(L)'
;MDQNLNNERIVGFLGQSYVLIPRKVLEMLFRGEGRERSVGMVYLALFSEVFFKDGKVFLNKRYYVCKRGEFVGQCEELAKRCGMCTKTLNRSLVWLQEKDLIGLKRLNGGIRVCVCGYDSIMGIRRKEAGKEAPEQSAFLALEEAERRMGGRSMQFDCCTADGEGGLQ
;
A
#
# COMPACT_ATOMS: atom_id res chain seq x y z
N MET A 1 21.76 7.50 30.25
CA MET A 1 21.56 7.68 28.79
C MET A 1 20.50 8.73 28.63
N ASP A 2 20.86 9.90 28.11
CA ASP A 2 19.96 11.07 28.00
C ASP A 2 18.78 10.75 27.07
N GLN A 3 17.59 10.61 27.65
CA GLN A 3 16.35 10.27 26.95
C GLN A 3 15.97 11.29 25.85
N ASN A 4 16.38 12.55 26.00
CA ASN A 4 16.06 13.64 25.08
C ASN A 4 16.83 13.54 23.74
N LEU A 5 18.12 13.18 23.77
CA LEU A 5 18.93 12.93 22.56
C LEU A 5 18.44 11.72 21.76
N ASN A 6 17.82 10.75 22.45
CA ASN A 6 17.25 9.57 21.81
C ASN A 6 15.94 9.93 21.06
N ASN A 7 15.09 10.77 21.67
CA ASN A 7 13.82 11.16 21.08
C ASN A 7 13.98 12.00 19.80
N GLU A 8 14.94 12.93 19.75
CA GLU A 8 15.18 13.73 18.53
C GLU A 8 15.66 12.87 17.36
N ARG A 9 16.49 11.84 17.62
CA ARG A 9 16.92 10.88 16.61
C ARG A 9 15.76 10.03 16.10
N ILE A 10 14.90 9.58 17.01
CA ILE A 10 13.73 8.77 16.68
C ILE A 10 12.74 9.60 15.85
N VAL A 11 12.45 10.84 16.24
CA VAL A 11 11.56 11.74 15.48
C VAL A 11 12.19 12.14 14.16
N GLY A 12 13.49 12.37 14.09
CA GLY A 12 14.19 12.65 12.83
C GLY A 12 14.15 11.48 11.84
N PHE A 13 14.13 10.24 12.33
CA PHE A 13 14.09 9.04 11.50
C PHE A 13 12.67 8.58 11.16
N LEU A 14 11.79 8.48 12.16
CA LEU A 14 10.42 7.95 12.03
C LEU A 14 9.35 9.03 11.87
N GLY A 15 9.65 10.29 12.20
CA GLY A 15 8.72 11.43 12.04
C GLY A 15 8.58 11.90 10.59
N GLN A 16 9.10 11.14 9.64
CA GLN A 16 8.85 11.33 8.21
C GLN A 16 7.42 10.91 7.84
N SER A 17 7.04 11.11 6.58
CA SER A 17 5.74 10.66 6.07
C SER A 17 5.58 9.14 6.20
N TYR A 18 4.45 8.69 6.73
CA TYR A 18 4.09 7.28 6.86
C TYR A 18 3.01 6.88 5.85
N VAL A 19 2.90 5.57 5.59
CA VAL A 19 1.86 4.97 4.75
C VAL A 19 1.15 3.91 5.56
N LEU A 20 -0.18 3.82 5.43
CA LEU A 20 -0.95 2.74 6.03
C LEU A 20 -0.83 1.48 5.17
N ILE A 21 -0.40 0.37 5.77
CA ILE A 21 -0.21 -0.91 5.09
C ILE A 21 -1.17 -1.93 5.71
N PRO A 22 -2.07 -2.55 4.93
CA PRO A 22 -2.94 -3.61 5.44
C PRO A 22 -2.12 -4.78 6.00
N ARG A 23 -2.49 -5.30 7.19
CA ARG A 23 -1.80 -6.45 7.81
C ARG A 23 -1.73 -7.68 6.90
N LYS A 24 -2.74 -7.90 6.05
CA LYS A 24 -2.73 -8.98 5.06
C LYS A 24 -1.54 -8.89 4.09
N VAL A 25 -1.15 -7.68 3.68
CA VAL A 25 0.02 -7.47 2.81
C VAL A 25 1.31 -7.87 3.54
N LEU A 26 1.41 -7.53 4.83
CA LEU A 26 2.56 -7.94 5.66
C LEU A 26 2.57 -9.45 5.89
N GLU A 27 1.40 -10.08 6.08
CA GLU A 27 1.28 -11.53 6.18
C GLU A 27 1.77 -12.22 4.90
N MET A 28 1.28 -11.78 3.74
CA MET A 28 1.73 -12.29 2.43
C MET A 28 3.25 -12.13 2.26
N LEU A 29 3.81 -11.01 2.69
CA LEU A 29 5.24 -10.72 2.56
C LEU A 29 6.13 -11.56 3.49
N PHE A 30 5.74 -11.70 4.77
CA PHE A 30 6.57 -12.31 5.81
C PHE A 30 6.29 -13.80 6.03
N ARG A 31 5.06 -14.25 5.74
CA ARG A 31 4.61 -15.63 5.96
C ARG A 31 4.22 -16.34 4.66
N GLY A 32 3.90 -15.61 3.60
CA GLY A 32 3.57 -16.20 2.32
C GLY A 32 4.78 -16.83 1.62
N GLU A 33 4.49 -17.75 0.71
CA GLU A 33 5.51 -18.45 -0.10
C GLU A 33 5.30 -18.20 -1.60
N GLY A 34 6.38 -18.36 -2.38
CA GLY A 34 6.37 -18.28 -3.84
C GLY A 34 5.65 -17.04 -4.40
N ARG A 35 4.49 -17.26 -5.03
CA ARG A 35 3.69 -16.19 -5.65
C ARG A 35 3.09 -15.25 -4.61
N GLU A 36 2.61 -15.76 -3.48
CA GLU A 36 1.95 -14.92 -2.46
C GLU A 36 2.92 -13.87 -1.93
N ARG A 37 4.16 -14.28 -1.63
CA ARG A 37 5.23 -13.37 -1.23
C ARG A 37 5.57 -12.33 -2.29
N SER A 38 5.65 -12.76 -3.55
CA SER A 38 5.91 -11.86 -4.67
C SER A 38 4.80 -10.81 -4.81
N VAL A 39 3.54 -11.23 -4.70
CA VAL A 39 2.39 -10.34 -4.73
C VAL A 39 2.40 -9.37 -3.55
N GLY A 40 2.68 -9.85 -2.34
CA GLY A 40 2.81 -9.01 -1.14
C GLY A 40 3.87 -7.92 -1.31
N MET A 41 5.02 -8.27 -1.91
CA MET A 41 6.09 -7.32 -2.20
C MET A 41 5.69 -6.25 -3.22
N VAL A 42 4.98 -6.65 -4.30
CA VAL A 42 4.46 -5.70 -5.30
C VAL A 42 3.43 -4.77 -4.67
N TYR A 43 2.53 -5.28 -3.84
CA TYR A 43 1.52 -4.47 -3.17
C TYR A 43 2.14 -3.47 -2.20
N LEU A 44 3.15 -3.90 -1.43
CA LEU A 44 3.92 -3.01 -0.56
C LEU A 44 4.61 -1.89 -1.36
N ALA A 45 5.27 -2.24 -2.46
CA ALA A 45 5.93 -1.27 -3.34
C ALA A 45 4.93 -0.29 -3.97
N LEU A 46 3.73 -0.75 -4.35
CA LEU A 46 2.68 0.15 -4.83
C LEU A 46 2.25 1.13 -3.73
N PHE A 47 2.00 0.66 -2.51
CA PHE A 47 1.63 1.54 -1.39
C PHE A 47 2.68 2.60 -1.05
N SER A 48 3.97 2.32 -1.28
CA SER A 48 5.04 3.30 -1.11
C SER A 48 5.18 4.27 -2.28
N GLU A 49 4.79 3.89 -3.50
CA GLU A 49 5.13 4.62 -4.73
C GLU A 49 3.94 5.30 -5.43
N VAL A 50 2.71 4.96 -5.05
CA VAL A 50 1.53 5.63 -5.61
C VAL A 50 1.48 7.09 -5.16
N PHE A 51 0.88 7.92 -6.00
CA PHE A 51 0.71 9.33 -5.72
C PHE A 51 -0.19 9.53 -4.49
N PHE A 52 0.30 10.26 -3.48
CA PHE A 52 -0.51 10.72 -2.35
C PHE A 52 -1.38 11.94 -2.69
N LYS A 53 -1.15 12.59 -3.83
CA LYS A 53 -1.99 13.67 -4.35
C LYS A 53 -1.91 13.68 -5.86
N ASP A 54 -2.93 14.23 -6.52
CA ASP A 54 -2.90 14.38 -7.97
C ASP A 54 -1.63 15.11 -8.41
N GLY A 55 -1.01 14.62 -9.48
CA GLY A 55 0.30 15.06 -9.94
C GLY A 55 0.52 14.80 -11.42
N LYS A 56 1.74 15.07 -11.89
CA LYS A 56 2.16 14.81 -13.26
C LYS A 56 3.49 14.08 -13.26
N VAL A 57 3.62 13.10 -14.15
CA VAL A 57 4.87 12.38 -14.40
C VAL A 57 5.27 12.58 -15.85
N PHE A 58 6.56 12.80 -16.07
CA PHE A 58 7.15 12.78 -17.41
C PHE A 58 7.72 11.40 -17.69
N LEU A 59 7.15 10.70 -18.68
CA LEU A 59 7.52 9.34 -19.05
C LEU A 59 7.58 9.24 -20.57
N ASN A 60 8.69 8.72 -21.08
CA ASN A 60 8.93 8.52 -22.52
C ASN A 60 8.56 9.74 -23.38
N LYS A 61 9.10 10.91 -23.01
CA LYS A 61 8.87 12.20 -23.69
C LYS A 61 7.42 12.72 -23.66
N ARG A 62 6.56 12.19 -22.78
CA ARG A 62 5.16 12.61 -22.62
C ARG A 62 4.81 12.87 -21.17
N TYR A 63 3.93 13.83 -20.94
CA TYR A 63 3.35 14.07 -19.62
C TYR A 63 2.09 13.23 -19.41
N TYR A 64 2.02 12.58 -18.26
CA TYR A 64 0.83 11.88 -17.81
C TYR A 64 0.31 12.52 -16.53
N VAL A 65 -0.98 12.83 -16.50
CA VAL A 65 -1.68 13.19 -15.26
C VAL A 65 -1.88 11.92 -14.44
N CYS A 66 -1.45 11.96 -13.18
CA CYS A 66 -1.55 10.87 -12.22
C CYS A 66 -2.52 11.29 -11.14
N LYS A 67 -3.52 10.46 -10.89
CA LYS A 67 -4.46 10.63 -9.79
C LYS A 67 -3.83 10.12 -8.49
N ARG A 68 -4.31 10.60 -7.36
CA ARG A 68 -4.03 9.97 -6.07
C ARG A 68 -4.34 8.46 -6.13
N GLY A 69 -3.46 7.63 -5.58
CA GLY A 69 -3.57 6.17 -5.64
C GLY A 69 -3.13 5.53 -6.95
N GLU A 70 -2.71 6.33 -7.94
CA GLU A 70 -2.08 5.83 -9.16
C GLU A 70 -0.55 5.81 -9.03
N PHE A 71 0.07 4.83 -9.66
CA PHE A 71 1.48 4.78 -10.01
C PHE A 71 1.61 4.88 -11.52
N VAL A 72 2.53 5.72 -12.00
CA VAL A 72 2.87 5.83 -13.43
C VAL A 72 4.38 5.79 -13.58
N GLY A 73 4.89 4.80 -14.29
CA GLY A 73 6.33 4.62 -14.44
C GLY A 73 6.71 3.45 -15.34
N GLN A 74 8.00 3.20 -15.43
CA GLN A 74 8.54 2.05 -16.16
C GLN A 74 8.35 0.77 -15.35
N CYS A 75 7.96 -0.31 -16.02
CA CYS A 75 7.78 -1.61 -15.38
C CYS A 75 9.10 -2.14 -14.78
N GLU A 76 10.22 -1.88 -15.45
CA GLU A 76 11.56 -2.27 -14.99
C GLU A 76 11.95 -1.58 -13.69
N GLU A 77 11.62 -0.30 -13.54
CA GLU A 77 11.92 0.47 -12.34
C GLU A 77 11.11 -0.05 -11.14
N LEU A 78 9.81 -0.33 -11.35
CA LEU A 78 8.99 -0.96 -10.33
C LEU A 78 9.53 -2.36 -9.96
N ALA A 79 10.01 -3.14 -10.93
CA ALA A 79 10.55 -4.47 -10.70
C ALA A 79 11.81 -4.43 -9.83
N LYS A 80 12.71 -3.47 -10.10
CA LYS A 80 13.92 -3.22 -9.30
C LYS A 80 13.56 -2.90 -7.84
N ARG A 81 12.58 -2.02 -7.60
CA ARG A 81 12.12 -1.67 -6.24
C ARG A 81 11.51 -2.86 -5.51
N CYS A 82 10.83 -3.73 -6.24
CA CYS A 82 10.29 -4.97 -5.70
C CYS A 82 11.38 -6.06 -5.51
N GLY A 83 12.63 -5.84 -5.92
CA GLY A 83 13.70 -6.83 -5.84
C GLY A 83 13.47 -8.08 -6.69
N MET A 84 12.73 -7.97 -7.81
CA MET A 84 12.36 -9.11 -8.66
C MET A 84 12.51 -8.80 -10.14
N CYS A 85 12.47 -9.85 -10.97
CA CYS A 85 12.53 -9.67 -12.42
C CYS A 85 11.18 -9.20 -13.00
N THR A 86 11.23 -8.48 -14.12
CA THR A 86 10.05 -7.90 -14.80
C THR A 86 9.00 -8.95 -15.15
N LYS A 87 9.39 -10.21 -15.42
CA LYS A 87 8.45 -11.30 -15.69
C LYS A 87 7.61 -11.65 -14.45
N THR A 88 8.25 -11.78 -13.28
CA THR A 88 7.56 -12.06 -12.00
C THR A 88 6.68 -10.89 -11.59
N LEU A 89 7.15 -9.66 -11.76
CA LEU A 89 6.34 -8.46 -11.54
C LEU A 89 5.08 -8.48 -12.40
N ASN A 90 5.21 -8.67 -13.72
CA ASN A 90 4.05 -8.67 -14.62
C ASN A 90 3.05 -9.78 -14.25
N ARG A 91 3.50 -10.98 -13.89
CA ARG A 91 2.61 -12.06 -13.41
C ARG A 91 1.87 -11.66 -12.15
N SER A 92 2.56 -11.01 -11.21
CA SER A 92 1.95 -10.54 -9.95
C SER A 92 0.95 -9.41 -10.20
N LEU A 93 1.26 -8.46 -11.09
CA LEU A 93 0.35 -7.39 -11.48
C LEU A 93 -0.91 -7.93 -12.18
N VAL A 94 -0.77 -8.91 -13.08
CA VAL A 94 -1.93 -9.56 -13.72
C VAL A 94 -2.78 -10.27 -12.67
N TRP A 95 -2.18 -11.04 -11.76
CA TRP A 95 -2.91 -11.70 -10.68
C TRP A 95 -3.68 -10.72 -9.79
N LEU A 96 -3.06 -9.58 -9.44
CA LEU A 96 -3.72 -8.52 -8.68
C LEU A 96 -4.87 -7.87 -9.44
N GLN A 97 -4.71 -7.69 -10.76
CA GLN A 97 -5.76 -7.16 -11.62
C GLN A 97 -6.94 -8.14 -11.73
N GLU A 98 -6.67 -9.44 -11.88
CA GLU A 98 -7.71 -10.50 -11.92
C GLU A 98 -8.53 -10.60 -10.63
N LYS A 99 -7.98 -10.13 -9.51
CA LYS A 99 -8.65 -10.07 -8.20
C LYS A 99 -9.31 -8.71 -7.93
N ASP A 100 -9.36 -7.83 -8.92
CA ASP A 100 -9.89 -6.45 -8.82
C ASP A 100 -9.22 -5.61 -7.72
N LEU A 101 -8.01 -6.00 -7.31
CA LEU A 101 -7.23 -5.31 -6.29
C LEU A 101 -6.47 -4.11 -6.86
N ILE A 102 -6.21 -4.12 -8.17
CA ILE A 102 -5.63 -2.99 -8.91
C ILE A 102 -6.26 -2.84 -10.29
N GLY A 103 -6.28 -1.61 -10.80
CA GLY A 103 -6.42 -1.35 -12.23
C GLY A 103 -5.05 -1.27 -12.90
N LEU A 104 -4.84 -1.99 -14.01
CA LEU A 104 -3.59 -1.95 -14.78
C LEU A 104 -3.86 -1.46 -16.21
N LYS A 105 -3.13 -0.44 -16.64
CA LYS A 105 -3.18 0.10 -18.00
C LYS A 105 -1.78 0.26 -18.58
N ARG A 106 -1.57 -0.24 -19.80
CA ARG A 106 -0.31 -0.02 -20.54
C ARG A 106 -0.26 1.41 -21.07
N LEU A 107 0.90 2.04 -20.95
CA LEU A 107 1.20 3.36 -21.50
C LEU A 107 2.36 3.26 -22.49
N ASN A 108 2.57 4.32 -23.28
CA ASN A 108 3.73 4.37 -24.17
C ASN A 108 5.02 4.46 -23.34
N GLY A 109 5.80 3.37 -23.30
CA GLY A 109 7.05 3.28 -22.54
C GLY A 109 6.88 2.98 -21.04
N GLY A 110 5.70 2.54 -20.59
CA GLY A 110 5.52 2.13 -19.19
C GLY A 110 4.11 1.65 -18.84
N ILE A 111 3.78 1.74 -17.57
CA ILE A 111 2.51 1.27 -17.01
C ILE A 111 1.87 2.34 -16.13
N ARG A 112 0.55 2.28 -16.04
CA ARG A 112 -0.25 2.91 -15.01
C ARG A 112 -0.89 1.82 -14.17
N VAL A 113 -0.71 1.91 -12.86
CA VAL A 113 -1.35 1.05 -11.89
C VAL A 113 -2.22 1.93 -11.00
N CYS A 114 -3.47 1.57 -10.75
CA CYS A 114 -4.35 2.24 -9.80
C CYS A 114 -4.66 1.25 -8.67
N VAL A 115 -4.39 1.61 -7.42
CA VAL A 115 -4.75 0.76 -6.28
C VAL A 115 -6.25 0.94 -6.00
N CYS A 116 -7.01 -0.15 -6.12
CA CYS A 116 -8.45 -0.12 -5.90
C CYS A 116 -8.73 0.18 -4.41
N GLY A 117 -9.66 1.10 -4.14
CA GLY A 117 -10.01 1.47 -2.77
C GLY A 117 -8.92 2.22 -2.00
N TYR A 118 -7.90 2.77 -2.68
CA TYR A 118 -6.78 3.47 -2.04
C TYR A 118 -7.22 4.58 -1.06
N ASP A 119 -8.19 5.41 -1.46
CA ASP A 119 -8.70 6.48 -0.60
C ASP A 119 -9.42 5.95 0.64
N SER A 120 -10.14 4.83 0.49
CA SER A 120 -10.82 4.15 1.60
C SER A 120 -9.81 3.57 2.59
N ILE A 121 -8.69 3.03 2.12
CA ILE A 121 -7.63 2.45 2.96
C ILE A 121 -6.83 3.55 3.67
N MET A 122 -6.53 4.64 2.97
CA MET A 122 -5.71 5.73 3.48
C MET A 122 -6.48 6.74 4.33
N GLY A 123 -7.78 6.52 4.56
CA GLY A 123 -8.58 7.34 5.46
C GLY A 123 -8.80 8.78 5.01
N ILE A 124 -8.59 9.10 3.73
CA ILE A 124 -8.79 10.47 3.25
C ILE A 124 -10.28 10.73 3.06
N ARG A 125 -10.81 11.60 3.91
CA ARG A 125 -12.11 12.24 3.72
C ARG A 125 -12.02 13.15 2.50
N ARG A 126 -12.96 13.03 1.54
CA ARG A 126 -13.22 14.15 0.62
C ARG A 126 -13.54 15.37 1.48
N LYS A 127 -12.71 16.41 1.42
CA LYS A 127 -13.08 17.74 1.94
C LYS A 127 -14.25 18.22 1.09
N GLU A 128 -15.48 18.04 1.55
CA GLU A 128 -16.55 18.94 1.14
C GLU A 128 -16.18 20.33 1.67
N ALA A 129 -16.24 21.31 0.78
CA ALA A 129 -15.83 22.68 1.05
C ALA A 129 -16.72 23.30 2.13
N GLY A 130 -16.09 23.90 3.15
CA GLY A 130 -16.72 24.86 4.05
C GLY A 130 -16.95 24.38 5.48
N LYS A 131 -15.89 24.39 6.29
CA LYS A 131 -15.81 24.95 7.68
C LYS A 131 -14.52 24.47 8.35
N GLU A 132 -13.79 25.40 8.96
CA GLU A 132 -12.51 25.17 9.65
C GLU A 132 -12.67 24.36 10.95
N ALA A 133 -11.74 23.39 11.11
CA ALA A 133 -11.33 22.58 12.28
C ALA A 133 -12.39 21.74 13.04
N PRO A 134 -12.20 20.38 13.10
CA PRO A 134 -11.33 19.78 14.13
C PRO A 134 -10.58 18.53 13.61
N GLU A 135 -9.35 18.72 13.13
CA GLU A 135 -8.41 17.63 12.80
C GLU A 135 -8.06 16.74 14.02
N GLN A 136 -8.37 17.21 15.24
CA GLN A 136 -8.25 16.47 16.51
C GLN A 136 -9.24 15.30 16.67
N SER A 137 -10.39 15.29 15.99
CA SER A 137 -11.41 14.22 16.12
C SER A 137 -11.13 12.97 15.27
N ALA A 138 -10.33 13.11 14.21
CA ALA A 138 -10.00 12.04 13.27
C ALA A 138 -8.94 11.08 13.82
N PHE A 139 -7.99 11.64 14.57
CA PHE A 139 -6.85 10.91 15.14
C PHE A 139 -7.24 10.11 16.39
N LEU A 140 -8.13 10.65 17.23
CA LEU A 140 -8.69 9.94 18.39
C LEU A 140 -9.48 8.68 18.00
N ALA A 141 -10.12 8.66 16.82
CA ALA A 141 -10.81 7.48 16.30
C ALA A 141 -9.86 6.44 15.67
N LEU A 142 -8.71 6.86 15.15
CA LEU A 142 -7.59 6.00 14.72
C LEU A 142 -6.93 5.34 15.93
N GLU A 143 -6.73 6.10 17.01
CA GLU A 143 -6.28 5.64 18.34
C GLU A 143 -7.27 4.65 18.99
N GLU A 144 -8.57 4.77 18.72
CA GLU A 144 -9.61 3.85 19.21
C GLU A 144 -9.79 2.61 18.32
N ALA A 145 -9.51 2.71 17.01
CA ALA A 145 -9.42 1.56 16.11
C ALA A 145 -8.15 0.73 16.38
N GLU A 146 -7.00 1.35 16.69
CA GLU A 146 -5.78 0.65 17.13
C GLU A 146 -5.98 -0.06 18.48
N ARG A 147 -6.73 0.54 19.41
CA ARG A 147 -7.16 -0.06 20.69
C ARG A 147 -8.11 -1.25 20.49
N ARG A 148 -8.91 -1.27 19.42
CA ARG A 148 -9.75 -2.43 19.00
C ARG A 148 -9.01 -3.47 18.16
N MET A 149 -7.91 -3.13 17.49
CA MET A 149 -7.26 -3.99 16.48
C MET A 149 -6.50 -5.19 17.04
N GLY A 150 -6.24 -5.27 18.35
CA GLY A 150 -5.55 -6.40 18.95
C GLY A 150 -4.09 -6.56 18.46
N GLY A 151 -3.18 -6.81 19.40
CA GLY A 151 -1.82 -7.22 19.07
C GLY A 151 -1.79 -8.62 18.47
N ARG A 152 -0.68 -9.34 18.64
CA ARG A 152 -0.56 -10.78 18.28
C ARG A 152 -1.64 -11.70 18.89
N SER A 153 -2.54 -11.17 19.73
CA SER A 153 -3.56 -11.89 20.52
C SER A 153 -4.80 -12.34 19.76
N MET A 154 -5.02 -11.95 18.49
CA MET A 154 -6.16 -12.42 17.68
C MET A 154 -5.78 -13.52 16.67
N GLN A 155 -4.57 -14.09 16.76
CA GLN A 155 -4.07 -15.08 15.79
C GLN A 155 -4.76 -16.46 15.84
N PHE A 156 -5.79 -16.66 16.68
CA PHE A 156 -6.43 -17.97 16.88
C PHE A 156 -7.96 -18.02 16.72
N ASP A 157 -8.65 -16.93 16.35
CA ASP A 157 -10.11 -16.97 16.15
C ASP A 157 -10.52 -17.03 14.67
N CYS A 158 -9.83 -17.87 13.88
CA CYS A 158 -10.37 -18.35 12.60
C CYS A 158 -10.54 -19.88 12.56
N CYS A 159 -10.46 -20.56 13.71
CA CYS A 159 -10.99 -21.91 13.85
C CYS A 159 -12.52 -21.86 13.90
N THR A 160 -13.16 -21.67 12.73
CA THR A 160 -14.40 -22.33 12.26
C THR A 160 -15.05 -21.49 11.17
N ALA A 161 -14.79 -21.83 9.91
CA ALA A 161 -15.73 -21.74 8.81
C ALA A 161 -15.20 -22.61 7.66
N ASP A 162 -15.41 -23.92 7.86
CA ASP A 162 -15.69 -24.95 6.87
C ASP A 162 -14.73 -25.19 5.70
N GLY A 163 -14.34 -26.47 5.58
CA GLY A 163 -13.41 -26.99 4.60
C GLY A 163 -13.91 -26.88 3.16
N GLU A 164 -12.96 -26.73 2.24
CA GLU A 164 -12.64 -27.73 1.22
C GLU A 164 -11.47 -27.20 0.36
N GLY A 165 -10.55 -28.10 0.00
CA GLY A 165 -9.60 -27.88 -1.10
C GLY A 165 -8.13 -27.71 -0.71
N GLY A 166 -7.55 -28.75 -0.10
CA GLY A 166 -6.11 -28.95 -0.18
C GLY A 166 -5.67 -29.22 -1.62
N LEU A 167 -4.65 -28.52 -2.10
CA LEU A 167 -4.00 -28.81 -3.38
C LEU A 167 -2.63 -29.44 -3.09
N GLN A 168 -2.56 -30.75 -3.32
CA GLN A 168 -1.32 -31.44 -3.66
C GLN A 168 -0.75 -30.90 -4.98
#